data_AF-A0A660TV38-F1
#
_entry.id   AF-A0A660TV38-F1
#
_cell.length_a   1.000
_cell.length_b   1.000
_cell.length_c   1.000
_cell.angle_alpha   90.00
_cell.angle_beta   90.00
_cell.angle_gamma   90.00
#
_symmetry.space_group_name_H-M   'P 1'
#
loop_
_entity.id
_entity.type
_entity.pdbx_description
1 polymer ?
#
loop_
_entity_poly.entity_id
_entity_poly.type
_entity_poly.pdbx_seq_one_letter_code
_entity_poly.pdbx_strand_id
1 'polypeptide(L)'
;MILKHIDINFQLKISIIFSDKFMKIVKKFGKKILFVAVITLLLIFVETTGFPDIFFINGESKSYVTAYLTSRFSTYTKTKGLKVSIFVPQSIPEGLITQTIYGVRKTFTPYPTDIKVEKDKYGNSIIHCYWNKEIRIVQIDLQFRAKIQSQFTSVDTNAPYPIETDATENIYLEPTPLTPANEYLINYVSRALAYNLNREMDVVYNIALWINNNILLTSFSNKDEKNDALSVLKNRKGTEEGICNLMVSMLKGIGIPARVAYGVSFEKEISFKSDTDRIILDFPNNERYWVEVYFPDAGWLSFDPHGYYLSLPSHIVKMGVGPDSDYVKERWSVETGKLVELKEFIYDIKSNISKLSYNNQKIDTDKVLAVSCSVPNFVQNNNQPDMSIEGLKHEKKEQNNKKNSPKTNIVKVSENPYIKNRIDLVATGKKIYAQAFKIEKPVRITEIRIPAIKFSDSGKIYVEVREDKNNNPGKRIFRSYNISSERVRYMMVDNPWLSFPISKKVNSTLKPGKYWLALRSTGNCIFNWFSVEGNQIGNWDDTRYLNLAYKNPKWNNILNLDFNFQVLGKEVKQKK
;
A
#
# COMPACT_ATOMS: atom_id res chain seq x y z
N MET A 1 -11.49 -41.06 -31.35
CA MET A 1 -10.01 -41.05 -31.52
C MET A 1 -9.30 -40.01 -30.63
N ILE A 2 -9.98 -39.33 -29.69
CA ILE A 2 -9.38 -38.34 -28.77
C ILE A 2 -9.43 -38.88 -27.33
N LEU A 3 -8.78 -40.02 -27.09
CA LEU A 3 -8.75 -40.70 -25.77
C LEU A 3 -7.43 -41.51 -25.56
N LYS A 4 -6.33 -41.09 -26.20
CA LYS A 4 -5.03 -41.81 -26.13
C LYS A 4 -3.88 -41.06 -25.45
N HIS A 5 -4.10 -39.84 -24.96
CA HIS A 5 -3.15 -39.10 -24.14
C HIS A 5 -3.85 -38.50 -22.91
N ILE A 6 -4.14 -39.37 -21.93
CA ILE A 6 -4.51 -38.99 -20.57
C ILE A 6 -3.57 -39.77 -19.64
N ASP A 7 -2.96 -39.05 -18.69
CA ASP A 7 -1.99 -39.56 -17.73
C ASP A 7 -2.56 -40.74 -16.91
N ILE A 8 -1.73 -41.76 -16.67
CA ILE A 8 -2.07 -42.97 -15.91
C ILE A 8 -2.43 -42.60 -14.46
N ASN A 9 -1.82 -41.57 -13.88
CA ASN A 9 -2.19 -41.05 -12.56
C ASN A 9 -3.60 -40.43 -12.53
N PHE A 10 -4.10 -39.94 -13.66
CA PHE A 10 -5.45 -39.39 -13.77
C PHE A 10 -6.50 -40.52 -13.86
N GLN A 11 -6.19 -41.63 -14.53
CA GLN A 11 -7.07 -42.81 -14.52
C GLN A 11 -7.22 -43.43 -13.12
N LEU A 12 -6.13 -43.49 -12.34
CA LEU A 12 -6.15 -44.02 -10.97
C LEU A 12 -6.96 -43.15 -9.98
N LYS A 13 -6.99 -41.82 -10.15
CA LYS A 13 -7.87 -40.94 -9.34
C LYS A 13 -9.35 -41.08 -9.70
N ILE A 14 -9.67 -41.39 -10.96
CA ILE A 14 -11.05 -41.53 -11.44
C ILE A 14 -11.70 -42.84 -10.96
N SER A 15 -10.94 -43.95 -10.83
CA SER A 15 -11.50 -45.25 -10.42
C SER A 15 -12.08 -45.26 -9.00
N ILE A 16 -11.60 -44.40 -8.10
CA ILE A 16 -11.99 -44.36 -6.68
C ILE A 16 -13.39 -43.75 -6.46
N ILE A 17 -13.98 -43.08 -7.46
CA ILE A 17 -15.25 -42.33 -7.31
C ILE A 17 -16.49 -43.11 -7.83
N PHE A 18 -16.32 -44.27 -8.47
CA PHE A 18 -17.43 -45.06 -9.03
C PHE A 18 -17.92 -46.17 -8.10
N SER A 19 -18.67 -45.80 -7.06
CA SER A 19 -19.50 -46.76 -6.31
C SER A 19 -20.77 -47.15 -7.08
N ASP A 20 -21.35 -48.32 -6.77
CA ASP A 20 -22.59 -48.84 -7.39
C ASP A 20 -23.79 -47.88 -7.37
N LYS A 21 -23.79 -46.91 -6.45
CA LYS A 21 -24.78 -45.83 -6.40
C LYS A 21 -24.79 -45.00 -7.69
N PHE A 22 -23.62 -44.75 -8.29
CA PHE A 22 -23.50 -43.95 -9.52
C PHE A 22 -24.14 -44.68 -10.70
N MET A 23 -23.86 -45.98 -10.87
CA MET A 23 -24.43 -46.79 -11.96
C MET A 23 -25.96 -46.91 -11.90
N LYS A 24 -26.56 -46.90 -10.70
CA LYS A 24 -28.02 -46.81 -10.53
C LYS A 24 -28.60 -45.46 -10.98
N ILE A 25 -27.88 -44.35 -10.80
CA ILE A 25 -28.30 -43.01 -11.25
C ILE A 25 -28.20 -42.89 -12.77
N VAL A 26 -27.13 -43.41 -13.39
CA VAL A 26 -26.92 -43.43 -14.84
C VAL A 26 -28.07 -44.14 -15.57
N LYS A 27 -28.54 -45.29 -15.04
CA LYS A 27 -29.71 -46.02 -15.58
C LYS A 27 -31.03 -45.25 -15.46
N LYS A 28 -31.19 -44.36 -14.48
CA LYS A 28 -32.46 -43.66 -14.20
C LYS A 28 -32.70 -42.43 -15.08
N PHE A 29 -31.65 -41.71 -15.49
CA PHE A 29 -31.79 -40.45 -16.23
C PHE A 29 -31.34 -40.52 -17.71
N GLY A 30 -30.72 -41.62 -18.13
CA GLY A 30 -30.30 -41.81 -19.53
C GLY A 30 -29.06 -41.00 -19.92
N LYS A 31 -28.29 -41.56 -20.87
CA LYS A 31 -26.93 -41.06 -21.19
C LYS A 31 -26.89 -39.58 -21.60
N LYS A 32 -27.93 -39.04 -22.27
CA LYS A 32 -27.97 -37.63 -22.68
C LYS A 32 -28.12 -36.65 -21.50
N ILE A 33 -29.01 -36.93 -20.54
CA ILE A 33 -29.21 -36.03 -19.38
C ILE A 33 -27.96 -36.04 -18.49
N LEU A 34 -27.34 -37.22 -18.30
CA LEU A 34 -26.08 -37.31 -17.55
C LEU A 34 -24.94 -36.56 -18.25
N PHE A 35 -24.83 -36.64 -19.57
CA PHE A 35 -23.80 -35.91 -20.34
C PHE A 35 -23.98 -34.40 -20.23
N VAL A 36 -25.21 -33.91 -20.34
CA VAL A 36 -25.54 -32.49 -20.10
C VAL A 36 -25.22 -32.12 -18.65
N ALA A 37 -25.66 -32.89 -17.65
CA ALA A 37 -25.40 -32.60 -16.25
C ALA A 37 -23.89 -32.57 -15.91
N VAL A 38 -23.08 -33.47 -16.49
CA VAL A 38 -21.61 -33.49 -16.32
C VAL A 38 -20.95 -32.31 -17.01
N ILE A 39 -21.40 -31.91 -18.21
CA ILE A 39 -20.92 -30.69 -18.87
C ILE A 39 -21.33 -29.44 -18.07
N THR A 40 -22.55 -29.38 -17.55
CA THR A 40 -22.99 -28.28 -16.67
C THR A 40 -22.19 -28.27 -15.37
N LEU A 41 -21.85 -29.42 -14.78
CA LEU A 41 -20.99 -29.48 -13.61
C LEU A 41 -19.55 -29.04 -13.92
N LEU A 42 -19.00 -29.43 -15.08
CA LEU A 42 -17.69 -28.99 -15.56
C LEU A 42 -17.66 -27.50 -15.93
N LEU A 43 -18.79 -26.92 -16.38
CA LEU A 43 -18.94 -25.49 -16.62
C LEU A 43 -19.14 -24.70 -15.32
N ILE A 44 -19.73 -25.31 -14.28
CA ILE A 44 -19.79 -24.77 -12.91
C ILE A 44 -18.42 -24.91 -12.20
N PHE A 45 -17.61 -25.89 -12.58
CA PHE A 45 -16.21 -26.07 -12.20
C PHE A 45 -15.21 -25.50 -13.23
N VAL A 46 -15.66 -24.59 -14.11
CA VAL A 46 -14.76 -23.53 -14.53
C VAL A 46 -14.65 -22.60 -13.32
N GLU A 47 -13.76 -22.98 -12.40
CA GLU A 47 -13.09 -21.98 -11.57
C GLU A 47 -12.55 -20.96 -12.56
N THR A 48 -13.16 -19.78 -12.57
CA THR A 48 -12.59 -18.65 -13.29
C THR A 48 -11.20 -18.46 -12.72
N THR A 49 -10.18 -18.75 -13.52
CA THR A 49 -8.80 -18.37 -13.20
C THR A 49 -8.78 -16.85 -13.17
N GLY A 50 -9.09 -16.30 -11.99
CA GLY A 50 -8.82 -14.93 -11.65
C GLY A 50 -7.32 -14.76 -11.76
N PHE A 51 -6.94 -14.02 -12.78
CA PHE A 51 -5.60 -13.51 -12.93
C PHE A 51 -5.37 -12.52 -11.73
N PRO A 52 -4.23 -12.47 -10.99
CA PRO A 52 -3.92 -11.45 -9.95
C PRO A 52 -3.17 -10.16 -10.44
N ASP A 53 -3.70 -8.96 -10.17
CA ASP A 53 -3.40 -7.69 -10.86
C ASP A 53 -2.07 -7.01 -10.67
N ILE A 54 -1.78 -6.34 -11.79
CA ILE A 54 -0.93 -5.22 -12.03
C ILE A 54 -1.47 -4.50 -13.29
N PHE A 55 -1.61 -3.18 -13.23
CA PHE A 55 -1.67 -2.36 -14.44
C PHE A 55 -0.26 -2.29 -15.04
N PHE A 56 -0.03 -3.04 -16.12
CA PHE A 56 1.22 -2.90 -16.86
C PHE A 56 1.21 -1.61 -17.66
N ILE A 57 2.25 -0.80 -17.48
CA ILE A 57 2.40 0.50 -18.12
C ILE A 57 3.71 0.60 -18.89
N ASN A 58 3.66 1.38 -19.96
CA ASN A 58 4.82 1.83 -20.72
C ASN A 58 4.94 3.36 -20.70
N GLY A 59 6.16 3.85 -20.93
CA GLY A 59 6.49 5.25 -21.15
C GLY A 59 7.48 5.79 -20.13
N GLU A 60 7.44 7.10 -19.88
CA GLU A 60 8.36 7.74 -18.94
C GLU A 60 7.68 8.79 -18.07
N SER A 61 8.24 9.01 -16.88
CA SER A 61 7.97 10.19 -16.06
C SER A 61 9.28 10.92 -15.73
N LYS A 62 9.22 12.25 -15.69
CA LYS A 62 10.40 13.10 -15.48
C LYS A 62 10.03 14.35 -14.69
N SER A 63 10.68 14.56 -13.55
CA SER A 63 10.49 15.76 -12.73
C SER A 63 11.79 16.50 -12.46
N TYR A 64 11.66 17.81 -12.29
CA TYR A 64 12.72 18.69 -11.80
C TYR A 64 12.23 19.34 -10.50
N VAL A 65 12.78 18.88 -9.38
CA VAL A 65 12.36 19.25 -8.02
C VAL A 65 13.43 20.14 -7.39
N THR A 66 13.02 21.21 -6.72
CA THR A 66 13.84 21.89 -5.70
C THR A 66 13.28 21.50 -4.34
N ALA A 67 14.04 20.72 -3.58
CA ALA A 67 13.64 20.18 -2.29
C ALA A 67 14.22 20.98 -1.12
N TYR A 68 13.45 21.06 -0.04
CA TYR A 68 13.80 21.67 1.24
C TYR A 68 13.33 20.73 2.34
N LEU A 69 14.27 19.96 2.90
CA LEU A 69 14.00 19.04 4.00
C LEU A 69 14.42 19.74 5.30
N THR A 70 13.49 19.90 6.23
CA THR A 70 13.72 20.64 7.48
C THR A 70 13.44 19.73 8.68
N SER A 71 14.45 19.44 9.50
CA SER A 71 14.29 18.71 10.76
C SER A 71 14.48 19.67 11.94
N ARG A 72 13.41 19.92 12.70
CA ARG A 72 13.42 20.74 13.92
C ARG A 72 13.34 19.87 15.16
N PHE A 73 14.36 19.98 15.99
CA PHE A 73 14.45 19.38 17.31
C PHE A 73 14.19 20.45 18.36
N SER A 74 13.24 20.21 19.27
CA SER A 74 12.85 21.17 20.31
C SER A 74 12.72 20.51 21.68
N THR A 75 12.99 21.27 22.74
CA THR A 75 12.86 20.80 24.11
C THR A 75 12.41 21.88 25.09
N TYR A 76 11.74 21.42 26.14
CA TYR A 76 11.38 22.20 27.33
C TYR A 76 12.15 21.74 28.57
N THR A 77 13.10 20.82 28.43
CA THR A 77 13.98 20.31 29.50
C THR A 77 15.44 20.70 29.24
N LYS A 78 16.31 20.55 30.26
CA LYS A 78 17.77 20.73 30.11
C LYS A 78 18.39 19.55 29.34
N THR A 79 18.22 19.53 28.02
CA THR A 79 18.65 18.44 27.14
C THR A 79 20.06 18.72 26.60
N LYS A 80 20.94 17.71 26.64
CA LYS A 80 22.35 17.82 26.23
C LYS A 80 22.78 16.63 25.37
N GLY A 81 23.84 16.84 24.58
CA GLY A 81 24.49 15.77 23.81
C GLY A 81 23.61 15.27 22.67
N LEU A 82 22.98 16.17 21.91
CA LEU A 82 22.21 15.78 20.72
C LEU A 82 23.17 15.30 19.63
N LYS A 83 22.90 14.12 19.08
CA LYS A 83 23.60 13.52 17.94
C LYS A 83 22.55 13.25 16.87
N VAL A 84 22.76 13.70 15.63
CA VAL A 84 21.85 13.49 14.50
C VAL A 84 22.63 12.98 13.30
N SER A 85 22.15 11.92 12.66
CA SER A 85 22.71 11.33 11.45
C SER A 85 21.69 11.47 10.31
N ILE A 86 22.05 12.23 9.28
CA ILE A 86 21.21 12.46 8.09
C ILE A 86 21.86 11.92 6.83
N PHE A 87 21.04 11.48 5.87
CA PHE A 87 21.52 11.04 4.56
C PHE A 87 21.63 12.23 3.60
N VAL A 88 22.55 12.14 2.64
CA VAL A 88 22.74 13.14 1.58
C VAL A 88 22.40 12.50 0.24
N PRO A 89 21.49 13.06 -0.56
CA PRO A 89 21.10 12.48 -1.84
C PRO A 89 22.27 12.50 -2.83
N GLN A 90 22.42 11.40 -3.57
CA GLN A 90 23.49 11.19 -4.55
C GLN A 90 22.92 11.04 -5.97
N SER A 91 23.74 11.30 -6.99
CA SER A 91 23.35 11.04 -8.38
C SER A 91 23.47 9.55 -8.72
N ILE A 92 22.52 9.05 -9.49
CA ILE A 92 22.41 7.65 -9.95
C ILE A 92 22.27 7.71 -11.47
N PRO A 93 23.30 7.30 -12.24
CA PRO A 93 23.36 7.54 -13.69
C PRO A 93 22.64 6.49 -14.54
N GLU A 94 22.26 5.36 -13.94
CA GLU A 94 21.87 4.12 -14.64
C GLU A 94 20.64 3.43 -14.04
N GLY A 95 20.16 2.37 -14.70
CA GLY A 95 18.92 1.68 -14.37
C GLY A 95 17.66 2.38 -14.88
N LEU A 96 16.48 1.84 -14.55
CA LEU A 96 15.20 2.42 -14.97
C LEU A 96 14.89 3.77 -14.29
N ILE A 97 15.56 4.10 -13.18
CA ILE A 97 15.36 5.35 -12.43
C ILE A 97 16.70 6.08 -12.36
N THR A 98 16.87 7.11 -13.20
CA THR A 98 18.05 7.98 -13.16
C THR A 98 17.78 9.21 -12.30
N GLN A 99 18.75 9.58 -11.47
CA GLN A 99 18.70 10.70 -10.55
C GLN A 99 19.94 11.57 -10.71
N THR A 100 19.77 12.89 -10.87
CA THR A 100 20.89 13.84 -10.88
C THR A 100 20.66 14.92 -9.84
N ILE A 101 21.58 15.03 -8.88
CA ILE A 101 21.51 15.95 -7.75
C ILE A 101 22.42 17.16 -8.00
N TYR A 102 21.90 18.36 -7.72
CA TYR A 102 22.61 19.63 -7.92
C TYR A 102 22.49 20.55 -6.71
N GLY A 103 23.61 21.17 -6.34
CA GLY A 103 23.63 22.30 -5.40
C GLY A 103 23.10 21.97 -4.01
N VAL A 104 23.56 20.86 -3.42
CA VAL A 104 23.25 20.48 -2.04
C VAL A 104 23.78 21.53 -1.07
N ARG A 105 22.88 22.13 -0.29
CA ARG A 105 23.16 23.11 0.77
C ARG A 105 22.65 22.59 2.10
N LYS A 106 23.41 22.84 3.15
CA LYS A 106 23.20 22.32 4.51
C LYS A 106 23.28 23.51 5.46
N THR A 107 22.19 23.81 6.16
CA THR A 107 22.12 24.90 7.14
C THR A 107 21.80 24.31 8.51
N PHE A 108 22.46 24.83 9.55
CA PHE A 108 22.31 24.32 10.91
C PHE A 108 22.14 25.49 11.88
N THR A 109 21.07 25.49 12.67
CA THR A 109 20.73 26.59 13.58
C THR A 109 20.36 26.05 14.97
N PRO A 110 21.20 26.22 16.01
CA PRO A 110 22.59 26.69 15.96
C PRO A 110 23.51 25.69 15.25
N TYR A 111 24.70 26.16 14.85
CA TYR A 111 25.71 25.31 14.23
C TYR A 111 26.15 24.17 15.18
N PRO A 112 26.49 22.96 14.67
CA PRO A 112 26.96 21.86 15.50
C PRO A 112 28.28 22.19 16.20
N THR A 113 28.52 21.52 17.33
CA THR A 113 29.84 21.52 18.01
C THR A 113 30.87 20.69 17.25
N ASP A 114 30.43 19.62 16.57
CA ASP A 114 31.25 18.78 15.69
C ASP A 114 30.40 18.27 14.51
N ILE A 115 31.03 18.03 13.36
CA ILE A 115 30.42 17.45 12.16
C ILE A 115 31.37 16.42 11.56
N LYS A 116 30.88 15.19 11.36
CA LYS A 116 31.59 14.14 10.63
C LYS A 116 30.82 13.78 9.37
N VAL A 117 31.54 13.58 8.27
CA VAL A 117 30.98 13.08 7.01
C VAL A 117 31.54 11.70 6.78
N GLU A 118 30.66 10.73 6.55
CA GLU A 118 31.00 9.33 6.31
C GLU A 118 30.53 8.91 4.91
N LYS A 119 31.31 8.03 4.27
CA LYS A 119 30.80 7.19 3.20
C LYS A 119 30.82 5.74 3.67
N ASP A 120 29.65 5.13 3.83
CA ASP A 120 29.55 3.79 4.41
C ASP A 120 29.87 2.67 3.39
N LYS A 121 29.88 1.41 3.85
CA LYS A 121 30.18 0.25 3.00
C LYS A 121 29.13 -0.04 1.92
N TYR A 122 27.96 0.61 1.98
CA TYR A 122 26.88 0.50 0.98
C TYR A 122 26.91 1.67 -0.02
N GLY A 123 27.84 2.62 0.16
CA GLY A 123 28.03 3.77 -0.71
C GLY A 123 27.21 5.00 -0.31
N ASN A 124 26.51 4.99 0.82
CA ASN A 124 25.73 6.13 1.29
C ASN A 124 26.63 7.28 1.72
N SER A 125 26.20 8.52 1.51
CA SER A 125 26.84 9.71 2.06
C SER A 125 26.07 10.18 3.28
N ILE A 126 26.66 10.07 4.47
CA ILE A 126 26.01 10.35 5.76
C ILE A 126 26.71 11.52 6.45
N ILE A 127 25.95 12.35 7.18
CA ILE A 127 26.48 13.42 8.02
C ILE A 127 26.04 13.20 9.46
N HIS A 128 27.00 13.13 10.37
CA HIS A 128 26.79 13.08 11.80
C HIS A 128 27.06 14.46 12.40
N CYS A 129 26.03 15.08 12.96
CA CYS A 129 26.09 16.39 13.61
C CYS A 129 25.95 16.23 15.13
N TYR A 130 26.81 16.91 15.90
CA TYR A 130 26.87 16.78 17.36
C TYR A 130 26.68 18.14 18.04
N TRP A 131 25.77 18.24 19.01
CA TRP A 131 25.62 19.40 19.90
C TRP A 131 25.85 18.95 21.35
N ASN A 132 27.10 19.10 21.81
CA ASN A 132 27.55 18.59 23.11
C ASN A 132 27.06 19.46 24.29
N LYS A 133 26.64 20.70 24.02
CA LYS A 133 26.12 21.65 25.01
C LYS A 133 24.61 21.49 25.20
N GLU A 134 24.05 22.26 26.14
CA GLU A 134 22.60 22.33 26.34
C GLU A 134 21.92 22.97 25.13
N ILE A 135 20.87 22.32 24.62
CA ILE A 135 20.08 22.79 23.50
C ILE A 135 18.67 23.14 23.93
N ARG A 136 18.04 24.05 23.17
CA ARG A 136 16.62 24.42 23.34
C ARG A 136 15.83 24.16 22.05
N ILE A 137 16.40 24.62 20.93
CA ILE A 137 15.97 24.34 19.57
C ILE A 137 17.23 24.05 18.74
N VAL A 138 17.15 23.08 17.85
CA VAL A 138 18.10 22.82 16.75
C VAL A 138 17.28 22.63 15.49
N GLN A 139 17.62 23.35 14.43
CA GLN A 139 17.06 23.17 13.09
C GLN A 139 18.17 22.75 12.12
N ILE A 140 17.87 21.75 11.29
CA ILE A 140 18.72 21.27 10.20
C ILE A 140 17.93 21.41 8.90
N ASP A 141 18.46 22.19 7.96
CA ASP A 141 17.86 22.40 6.65
C ASP A 141 18.76 21.80 5.56
N LEU A 142 18.24 20.84 4.80
CA LEU A 142 18.89 20.26 3.62
C LEU A 142 18.14 20.73 2.37
N GLN A 143 18.77 21.61 1.59
CA GLN A 143 18.23 22.09 0.31
C GLN A 143 19.01 21.44 -0.84
N PHE A 144 18.31 20.95 -1.86
CA PHE A 144 18.95 20.48 -3.10
C PHE A 144 18.01 20.59 -4.30
N ARG A 145 18.55 20.42 -5.50
CA ARG A 145 17.75 20.22 -6.72
C ARG A 145 17.97 18.81 -7.25
N ALA A 146 16.89 18.14 -7.63
CA ALA A 146 16.92 16.82 -8.25
C ALA A 146 16.28 16.87 -9.64
N LYS A 147 16.97 16.32 -10.64
CA LYS A 147 16.36 15.87 -11.89
C LYS A 147 16.17 14.36 -11.75
N ILE A 148 14.95 13.87 -11.92
CA ILE A 148 14.62 12.46 -11.80
C ILE A 148 13.92 12.05 -13.09
N GLN A 149 14.31 10.93 -13.67
CA GLN A 149 13.69 10.37 -14.86
C GLN A 149 13.53 8.86 -14.68
N SER A 150 12.27 8.44 -14.65
CA SER A 150 11.86 7.06 -14.46
C SER A 150 11.28 6.51 -15.76
N GLN A 151 11.86 5.43 -16.24
CA GLN A 151 11.37 4.65 -17.36
C GLN A 151 10.42 3.56 -16.86
N PHE A 152 9.33 3.38 -17.58
CA PHE A 152 8.43 2.24 -17.48
C PHE A 152 8.49 1.55 -18.83
N THR A 153 9.35 0.54 -18.93
CA THR A 153 9.62 -0.19 -20.17
C THR A 153 9.66 -1.67 -19.86
N SER A 154 9.24 -2.51 -20.81
CA SER A 154 9.30 -3.97 -20.65
C SER A 154 10.68 -4.43 -20.15
N VAL A 155 10.70 -5.21 -19.07
CA VAL A 155 11.92 -5.74 -18.45
C VAL A 155 12.08 -7.19 -18.87
N ASP A 156 12.89 -7.41 -19.90
CA ASP A 156 13.16 -8.74 -20.47
C ASP A 156 14.50 -9.29 -19.96
N THR A 157 14.53 -9.62 -18.66
CA THR A 157 15.67 -10.32 -18.05
C THR A 157 15.57 -11.82 -18.31
N ASN A 158 16.73 -12.42 -18.57
CA ASN A 158 16.93 -13.85 -18.74
C ASN A 158 17.81 -14.45 -17.62
N ALA A 159 18.02 -13.71 -16.52
CA ALA A 159 18.77 -14.18 -15.36
C ALA A 159 18.18 -15.49 -14.81
N PRO A 160 18.99 -16.57 -14.70
CA PRO A 160 18.53 -17.86 -14.23
C PRO A 160 18.20 -17.82 -12.73
N TYR A 161 17.40 -18.77 -12.24
CA TYR A 161 17.29 -19.04 -10.81
C TYR A 161 17.62 -20.51 -10.52
N PRO A 162 18.50 -20.82 -9.54
CA PRO A 162 19.29 -19.89 -8.74
C PRO A 162 20.26 -19.03 -9.56
N ILE A 163 20.52 -17.80 -9.11
CA ILE A 163 21.51 -16.90 -9.72
C ILE A 163 22.93 -17.23 -9.27
N GLU A 164 23.91 -16.84 -10.09
CA GLU A 164 25.29 -16.65 -9.66
C GLU A 164 25.50 -15.16 -9.33
N THR A 165 26.07 -14.85 -8.16
CA THR A 165 26.24 -13.47 -7.68
C THR A 165 27.70 -13.04 -7.66
N ASP A 166 27.95 -11.84 -8.18
CA ASP A 166 29.25 -11.19 -8.04
C ASP A 166 29.58 -10.90 -6.56
N ALA A 167 30.88 -10.97 -6.24
CA ALA A 167 31.37 -10.77 -4.88
C ALA A 167 31.01 -9.40 -4.27
N THR A 168 30.74 -8.39 -5.10
CA THR A 168 30.32 -7.04 -4.69
C THR A 168 28.94 -7.01 -4.05
N GLU A 169 27.98 -7.78 -4.59
CA GLU A 169 26.58 -7.71 -4.13
C GLU A 169 26.26 -8.73 -3.02
N ASN A 170 27.19 -9.66 -2.74
CA ASN A 170 27.10 -10.58 -1.61
C ASN A 170 27.01 -9.87 -0.24
N ILE A 171 27.40 -8.60 -0.13
CA ILE A 171 27.15 -7.78 1.08
C ILE A 171 25.66 -7.62 1.40
N TYR A 172 24.79 -7.78 0.40
CA TYR A 172 23.33 -7.77 0.53
C TYR A 172 22.73 -9.17 0.67
N LEU A 173 23.54 -10.23 0.82
CA LEU A 173 23.10 -11.54 1.28
C LEU A 173 23.33 -11.73 2.79
N GLU A 174 24.09 -10.83 3.45
CA GLU A 174 24.33 -10.86 4.89
C GLU A 174 23.00 -10.77 5.68
N PRO A 175 22.72 -11.73 6.60
CA PRO A 175 21.54 -11.68 7.46
C PRO A 175 21.68 -10.60 8.53
N THR A 176 20.57 -10.00 8.94
CA THR A 176 20.52 -8.99 9.99
C THR A 176 19.43 -9.31 11.02
N PRO A 177 19.37 -8.62 12.19
CA PRO A 177 18.30 -8.82 13.17
C PRO A 177 16.89 -8.52 12.63
N LEU A 178 16.76 -7.64 11.63
CA LEU A 178 15.48 -7.34 10.97
C LEU A 178 15.23 -8.23 9.73
N THR A 179 16.29 -8.77 9.11
CA THR A 179 16.24 -9.65 7.93
C THR A 179 17.02 -10.96 8.16
N PRO A 180 16.51 -11.86 9.04
CA PRO A 180 17.18 -13.13 9.34
C PRO A 180 17.01 -14.12 8.18
N ALA A 181 17.90 -14.03 7.19
CA ALA A 181 17.88 -14.85 5.97
C ALA A 181 18.04 -16.37 6.19
N ASN A 182 18.46 -16.81 7.38
CA ASN A 182 18.53 -18.22 7.75
C ASN A 182 17.26 -18.75 8.46
N GLU A 183 16.27 -17.90 8.75
CA GLU A 183 15.07 -18.27 9.51
C GLU A 183 14.20 -19.28 8.76
N TYR A 184 13.86 -20.39 9.41
CA TYR A 184 13.21 -21.54 8.79
C TYR A 184 11.88 -21.17 8.11
N LEU A 185 11.02 -20.38 8.78
CA LEU A 185 9.69 -20.03 8.26
C LEU A 185 9.79 -19.10 7.03
N ILE A 186 10.74 -18.16 7.04
CA ILE A 186 10.97 -17.25 5.91
C ILE A 186 11.45 -18.06 4.70
N ASN A 187 12.39 -18.99 4.91
CA ASN A 187 12.94 -19.85 3.87
C ASN A 187 11.95 -20.89 3.34
N TYR A 188 11.06 -21.42 4.18
CA TYR A 188 9.97 -22.30 3.74
C TYR A 188 9.03 -21.58 2.76
N VAL A 189 8.52 -20.40 3.14
CA VAL A 189 7.61 -19.61 2.30
C VAL A 189 8.29 -19.22 1.00
N SER A 190 9.53 -18.72 1.06
CA SER A 190 10.29 -18.27 -0.11
C SER A 190 10.57 -19.40 -1.10
N ARG A 191 10.95 -20.59 -0.62
CA ARG A 191 11.18 -21.77 -1.49
C ARG A 191 9.89 -22.35 -2.07
N ALA A 192 8.77 -22.27 -1.35
CA ALA A 192 7.47 -22.69 -1.90
C ALA A 192 7.05 -21.79 -3.07
N LEU A 193 7.30 -20.48 -2.97
CA LEU A 193 7.05 -19.49 -4.01
C LEU A 193 8.06 -19.56 -5.17
N ALA A 194 9.28 -20.02 -4.93
CA ALA A 194 10.29 -20.27 -5.96
C ALA A 194 10.21 -21.67 -6.62
N TYR A 195 9.30 -22.54 -6.18
CA TYR A 195 9.27 -23.95 -6.60
C TYR A 195 8.98 -24.10 -8.11
N ASN A 196 9.81 -24.89 -8.81
CA ASN A 196 9.78 -25.12 -10.26
C ASN A 196 9.92 -23.85 -11.14
N LEU A 197 10.41 -22.74 -10.59
CA LEU A 197 10.78 -21.54 -11.35
C LEU A 197 12.28 -21.57 -11.65
N ASN A 198 12.66 -21.27 -12.89
CA ASN A 198 14.06 -21.33 -13.37
C ASN A 198 14.63 -19.95 -13.76
N ARG A 199 13.86 -18.87 -13.55
CA ARG A 199 14.23 -17.50 -13.90
C ARG A 199 14.00 -16.59 -12.70
N GLU A 200 14.97 -15.74 -12.42
CA GLU A 200 14.99 -14.88 -11.23
C GLU A 200 13.75 -13.99 -11.15
N MET A 201 13.40 -13.32 -12.26
CA MET A 201 12.23 -12.44 -12.33
C MET A 201 10.94 -13.14 -11.92
N ASP A 202 10.74 -14.40 -12.33
CA ASP A 202 9.55 -15.13 -11.94
C ASP A 202 9.52 -15.36 -10.42
N VAL A 203 10.65 -15.71 -9.80
CA VAL A 203 10.77 -15.87 -8.35
C VAL A 203 10.50 -14.56 -7.60
N VAL A 204 11.18 -13.48 -7.97
CA VAL A 204 11.06 -12.16 -7.32
C VAL A 204 9.63 -11.65 -7.41
N TYR A 205 9.01 -11.76 -8.58
CA TYR A 205 7.68 -11.24 -8.83
C TYR A 205 6.57 -12.07 -8.15
N ASN A 206 6.72 -13.40 -8.06
CA ASN A 206 5.83 -14.24 -7.26
C ASN A 206 5.94 -13.93 -5.75
N ILE A 207 7.13 -13.60 -5.24
CA ILE A 207 7.31 -13.14 -3.84
C ILE A 207 6.62 -11.79 -3.62
N ALA A 208 6.83 -10.81 -4.50
CA ALA A 208 6.18 -9.50 -4.41
C ALA A 208 4.63 -9.62 -4.43
N LEU A 209 4.09 -10.39 -5.38
CA LEU A 209 2.66 -10.70 -5.48
C LEU A 209 2.11 -11.38 -4.23
N TRP A 210 2.82 -12.37 -3.68
CA TRP A 210 2.38 -13.06 -2.48
C TRP A 210 2.35 -12.13 -1.27
N ILE A 211 3.38 -11.30 -1.09
CA ILE A 211 3.43 -10.31 0.01
C ILE A 211 2.25 -9.33 -0.11
N ASN A 212 2.04 -8.73 -1.28
CA ASN A 212 0.95 -7.80 -1.57
C ASN A 212 -0.44 -8.40 -1.25
N ASN A 213 -0.63 -9.69 -1.56
CA ASN A 213 -1.90 -10.38 -1.30
C ASN A 213 -2.07 -10.86 0.15
N ASN A 214 -0.98 -11.12 0.88
CA ASN A 214 -1.02 -11.81 2.19
C ASN A 214 -0.61 -10.96 3.40
N ILE A 215 0.02 -9.80 3.20
CA ILE A 215 0.53 -8.94 4.28
C ILE A 215 -0.19 -7.59 4.23
N LEU A 216 -0.93 -7.24 5.28
CA LEU A 216 -1.61 -5.97 5.40
C LEU A 216 -0.61 -4.85 5.72
N LEU A 217 -0.42 -3.92 4.80
CA LEU A 217 0.25 -2.64 5.08
C LEU A 217 -0.59 -1.85 6.10
N THR A 218 0.03 -1.40 7.19
CA THR A 218 -0.65 -0.67 8.27
C THR A 218 0.33 0.18 9.07
N SER A 219 -0.19 1.19 9.79
CA SER A 219 0.59 1.99 10.73
C SER A 219 0.41 1.47 12.17
N PHE A 220 1.50 1.04 12.80
CA PHE A 220 1.44 0.54 14.18
C PHE A 220 1.09 1.64 15.20
N SER A 221 0.28 1.24 16.18
CA SER A 221 -0.18 2.13 17.26
C SER A 221 0.44 1.77 18.59
N ASN A 222 0.80 0.49 18.79
CA ASN A 222 1.52 0.03 19.95
C ASN A 222 3.04 0.01 19.68
N LYS A 223 3.85 0.25 20.71
CA LYS A 223 5.32 0.19 20.63
C LYS A 223 5.88 -1.24 20.63
N ASP A 224 5.08 -2.22 21.02
CA ASP A 224 5.49 -3.64 21.03
C ASP A 224 5.40 -4.32 19.66
N GLU A 225 4.75 -3.67 18.67
CA GLU A 225 4.63 -4.21 17.31
C GLU A 225 5.94 -4.04 16.54
N LYS A 226 6.63 -5.14 16.25
CA LYS A 226 7.96 -5.15 15.64
C LYS A 226 7.90 -5.17 14.10
N ASN A 227 8.85 -4.49 13.48
CA ASN A 227 9.07 -4.43 12.03
C ASN A 227 10.11 -5.44 11.51
N ASP A 228 10.52 -6.44 12.31
CA ASP A 228 11.37 -7.52 11.80
C ASP A 228 10.56 -8.45 10.87
N ALA A 229 11.24 -9.03 9.88
CA ALA A 229 10.61 -9.86 8.84
C ALA A 229 9.77 -11.02 9.43
N LEU A 230 10.24 -11.67 10.48
CA LEU A 230 9.57 -12.81 11.10
C LEU A 230 8.27 -12.40 11.81
N SER A 231 8.28 -11.28 12.52
CA SER A 231 7.10 -10.68 13.13
C SER A 231 6.06 -10.27 12.08
N VAL A 232 6.48 -9.62 10.99
CA VAL A 232 5.57 -9.23 9.89
C VAL A 232 4.95 -10.45 9.22
N LEU A 233 5.75 -11.48 8.94
CA LEU A 233 5.30 -12.75 8.38
C LEU A 233 4.27 -13.46 9.27
N LYS A 234 4.52 -13.54 10.59
CA LYS A 234 3.61 -14.20 11.55
C LYS A 234 2.32 -13.40 11.77
N ASN A 235 2.42 -12.07 11.88
CA ASN A 235 1.27 -11.21 12.19
C ASN A 235 0.40 -10.89 10.96
N ARG A 236 0.85 -11.24 9.74
CA ARG A 236 0.19 -10.89 8.46
C ARG A 236 -0.05 -9.40 8.26
N LYS A 237 0.78 -8.57 8.89
CA LYS A 237 0.71 -7.10 8.80
C LYS A 237 2.06 -6.48 9.12
N GLY A 238 2.36 -5.34 8.50
CA GLY A 238 3.61 -4.61 8.68
C GLY A 238 3.46 -3.13 8.34
N THR A 239 4.40 -2.32 8.80
CA THR A 239 4.63 -0.98 8.23
C THR A 239 5.40 -1.10 6.92
N GLU A 240 5.55 0.02 6.19
CA GLU A 240 6.37 0.13 4.97
C GLU A 240 7.80 -0.44 5.20
N GLU A 241 8.48 0.00 6.26
CA GLU A 241 9.77 -0.54 6.73
C GLU A 241 9.71 -2.08 6.92
N GLY A 242 8.68 -2.57 7.60
CA GLY A 242 8.54 -3.98 7.94
C GLY A 242 8.23 -4.89 6.75
N ILE A 243 7.48 -4.40 5.76
CA ILE A 243 7.22 -5.12 4.50
C ILE A 243 8.50 -5.17 3.66
N CYS A 244 9.27 -4.09 3.60
CA CYS A 244 10.58 -4.09 2.94
C CYS A 244 11.54 -5.11 3.59
N ASN A 245 11.62 -5.13 4.92
CA ASN A 245 12.41 -6.12 5.66
C ASN A 245 11.96 -7.56 5.35
N LEU A 246 10.64 -7.82 5.30
CA LEU A 246 10.13 -9.15 4.93
C LEU A 246 10.56 -9.57 3.53
N MET A 247 10.30 -8.74 2.52
CA MET A 247 10.65 -9.06 1.12
C MET A 247 12.16 -9.26 0.94
N VAL A 248 12.98 -8.38 1.52
CA VAL A 248 14.44 -8.51 1.52
C VAL A 248 14.87 -9.82 2.21
N SER A 249 14.33 -10.15 3.38
CA SER A 249 14.68 -11.38 4.09
C SER A 249 14.28 -12.65 3.33
N MET A 250 13.16 -12.62 2.59
CA MET A 250 12.70 -13.72 1.74
C MET A 250 13.64 -13.95 0.55
N LEU A 251 14.04 -12.88 -0.14
CA LEU A 251 14.95 -12.93 -1.28
C LEU A 251 16.37 -13.37 -0.88
N LYS A 252 16.93 -12.75 0.17
CA LYS A 252 18.23 -13.13 0.74
C LYS A 252 18.29 -14.61 1.11
N GLY A 253 17.24 -15.13 1.75
CA GLY A 253 17.16 -16.51 2.23
C GLY A 253 17.13 -17.59 1.13
N ILE A 254 16.93 -17.17 -0.12
CA ILE A 254 17.02 -18.01 -1.32
C ILE A 254 18.14 -17.59 -2.28
N GLY A 255 19.07 -16.74 -1.83
CA GLY A 255 20.28 -16.37 -2.56
C GLY A 255 20.16 -15.20 -3.52
N ILE A 256 19.10 -14.40 -3.46
CA ILE A 256 18.89 -13.21 -4.30
C ILE A 256 19.29 -11.94 -3.50
N PRO A 257 20.32 -11.17 -3.92
CA PRO A 257 20.69 -9.91 -3.29
C PRO A 257 19.56 -8.89 -3.34
N ALA A 258 19.12 -8.46 -2.17
CA ALA A 258 18.08 -7.47 -2.00
C ALA A 258 18.43 -6.51 -0.87
N ARG A 259 18.07 -5.24 -1.05
CA ARG A 259 18.37 -4.16 -0.09
C ARG A 259 17.16 -3.26 0.10
N VAL A 260 17.04 -2.68 1.29
CA VAL A 260 16.08 -1.61 1.54
C VAL A 260 16.69 -0.30 1.08
N ALA A 261 15.95 0.46 0.28
CA ALA A 261 16.27 1.82 -0.11
C ALA A 261 15.39 2.80 0.68
N TYR A 262 15.97 3.94 1.01
CA TYR A 262 15.32 5.05 1.71
C TYR A 262 15.32 6.30 0.84
N GLY A 263 14.25 7.06 0.90
CA GLY A 263 14.09 8.29 0.15
C GLY A 263 13.04 9.23 0.71
N VAL A 264 12.75 10.27 -0.07
CA VAL A 264 11.67 11.23 0.19
C VAL A 264 10.80 11.39 -1.05
N SER A 265 9.48 11.37 -0.89
CA SER A 265 8.52 11.65 -1.95
C SER A 265 8.04 13.10 -1.91
N PHE A 266 7.65 13.62 -3.07
CA PHE A 266 7.05 14.96 -3.22
C PHE A 266 5.71 14.88 -3.94
N GLU A 267 4.71 15.58 -3.40
CA GLU A 267 3.30 15.44 -3.75
C GLU A 267 3.02 15.77 -5.21
N LYS A 268 2.69 14.74 -6.00
CA LYS A 268 2.36 14.93 -7.40
C LYS A 268 1.50 13.82 -7.99
N GLU A 269 0.22 14.18 -8.24
CA GLU A 269 -0.70 13.35 -9.03
C GLU A 269 -0.06 12.94 -10.37
N ILE A 270 0.08 11.63 -10.55
CA ILE A 270 0.38 10.96 -11.81
C ILE A 270 -0.87 10.20 -12.23
N SER A 271 -1.13 10.10 -13.54
CA SER A 271 -2.29 9.35 -14.01
C SER A 271 -2.08 8.80 -15.40
N PHE A 272 -2.69 7.64 -15.65
CA PHE A 272 -2.83 7.06 -16.99
C PHE A 272 -4.29 6.65 -17.22
N LYS A 273 -4.61 6.30 -18.46
CA LYS A 273 -5.94 5.83 -18.85
C LYS A 273 -5.89 4.33 -19.14
N SER A 274 -6.76 3.55 -18.50
CA SER A 274 -7.09 2.17 -18.88
C SER A 274 -8.30 2.16 -19.84
N ASP A 275 -8.80 0.98 -20.20
CA ASP A 275 -9.93 0.84 -21.14
C ASP A 275 -11.17 1.65 -20.71
N THR A 276 -11.53 1.55 -19.43
CA THR A 276 -12.76 2.13 -18.85
C THR A 276 -12.50 3.33 -17.94
N ASP A 277 -11.35 3.36 -17.26
CA ASP A 277 -11.07 4.23 -16.13
C ASP A 277 -9.79 5.07 -16.34
N ARG A 278 -9.66 6.12 -15.53
CA ARG A 278 -8.44 6.87 -15.32
C ARG A 278 -7.88 6.43 -13.98
N ILE A 279 -6.71 5.81 -14.02
CA ILE A 279 -5.96 5.42 -12.83
C ILE A 279 -5.16 6.63 -12.37
N ILE A 280 -5.26 6.94 -11.09
CA ILE A 280 -4.67 8.13 -10.47
C ILE A 280 -3.84 7.69 -9.28
N LEU A 281 -2.62 8.17 -9.29
CA LEU A 281 -1.53 7.77 -8.43
C LEU A 281 -1.05 9.03 -7.72
N ASP A 282 -1.27 9.10 -6.42
CA ASP A 282 -0.88 10.22 -5.58
C ASP A 282 0.02 9.73 -4.45
N PHE A 283 0.97 10.58 -4.06
CA PHE A 283 2.08 10.24 -3.18
C PHE A 283 2.39 11.43 -2.27
N PRO A 284 2.04 11.41 -0.98
CA PRO A 284 2.28 12.53 -0.08
C PRO A 284 3.76 12.89 0.07
N ASN A 285 4.00 14.08 0.61
CA ASN A 285 5.31 14.50 1.08
C ASN A 285 5.67 13.71 2.34
N ASN A 286 6.57 12.73 2.22
CA ASN A 286 6.96 11.87 3.33
C ASN A 286 8.34 11.20 3.09
N GLU A 287 8.86 10.59 4.13
CA GLU A 287 9.88 9.53 4.02
C GLU A 287 9.31 8.31 3.29
N ARG A 288 10.20 7.55 2.63
CA ARG A 288 9.88 6.36 1.84
C ARG A 288 10.87 5.22 2.06
N TYR A 289 10.35 4.00 2.02
CA TYR A 289 11.11 2.77 2.07
C TYR A 289 10.60 1.80 1.01
N TRP A 290 11.49 1.36 0.12
CA TRP A 290 11.21 0.34 -0.88
C TRP A 290 12.32 -0.70 -0.91
N VAL A 291 12.10 -1.79 -1.64
CA VAL A 291 13.12 -2.81 -1.88
C VAL A 291 13.77 -2.57 -3.23
N GLU A 292 15.08 -2.69 -3.30
CA GLU A 292 15.80 -2.89 -4.56
C GLU A 292 16.28 -4.33 -4.62
N VAL A 293 16.10 -4.97 -5.76
CA VAL A 293 16.54 -6.34 -6.05
C VAL A 293 17.54 -6.30 -7.19
N TYR A 294 18.67 -6.97 -7.04
CA TYR A 294 19.70 -7.04 -8.07
C TYR A 294 19.37 -8.11 -9.10
N PHE A 295 19.48 -7.77 -10.37
CA PHE A 295 19.39 -8.69 -11.51
C PHE A 295 20.72 -8.62 -12.29
N PRO A 296 21.43 -9.73 -12.54
CA PRO A 296 22.74 -9.70 -13.22
C PRO A 296 22.75 -9.02 -14.60
N ASP A 297 21.64 -9.03 -15.34
CA ASP A 297 21.50 -8.47 -16.68
C ASP A 297 20.69 -7.15 -16.75
N ALA A 298 20.08 -6.71 -15.64
CA ALA A 298 19.25 -5.50 -15.59
C ALA A 298 19.61 -4.52 -14.44
N GLY A 299 20.53 -4.90 -13.55
CA GLY A 299 20.93 -4.13 -12.38
C GLY A 299 19.85 -4.08 -11.29
N TRP A 300 19.82 -2.98 -10.54
CA TRP A 300 18.93 -2.82 -9.39
C TRP A 300 17.52 -2.34 -9.81
N LEU A 301 16.50 -3.20 -9.62
CA LEU A 301 15.09 -2.90 -9.91
C LEU A 301 14.29 -2.70 -8.61
N SER A 302 13.31 -1.79 -8.63
CA SER A 302 12.62 -1.33 -7.41
C SER A 302 11.26 -2.00 -7.17
N PHE A 303 10.92 -2.29 -5.91
CA PHE A 303 9.64 -2.86 -5.49
C PHE A 303 9.13 -2.13 -4.24
N ASP A 304 8.01 -1.43 -4.38
CA ASP A 304 7.42 -0.56 -3.36
C ASP A 304 6.20 -1.22 -2.66
N PRO A 305 6.08 -1.14 -1.32
CA PRO A 305 4.94 -1.69 -0.58
C PRO A 305 3.55 -1.14 -0.95
N HIS A 306 3.45 0.02 -1.60
CA HIS A 306 2.20 0.60 -2.09
C HIS A 306 1.87 0.20 -3.54
N GLY A 307 2.65 -0.72 -4.13
CA GLY A 307 2.31 -1.38 -5.39
C GLY A 307 3.03 -0.86 -6.63
N TYR A 308 4.28 -0.39 -6.53
CA TYR A 308 5.11 -0.06 -7.69
C TYR A 308 6.20 -1.09 -7.88
N TYR A 309 6.15 -1.81 -9.00
CA TYR A 309 7.11 -2.87 -9.30
C TYR A 309 8.00 -2.51 -10.50
N LEU A 310 9.25 -2.92 -10.40
CA LEU A 310 10.36 -2.70 -11.32
C LEU A 310 10.84 -1.25 -11.47
N SER A 311 9.95 -0.25 -11.35
CA SER A 311 10.28 1.18 -11.44
C SER A 311 9.41 2.01 -10.50
N LEU A 312 9.88 3.22 -10.16
CA LEU A 312 9.23 4.18 -9.24
C LEU A 312 8.94 5.50 -9.94
N PRO A 313 7.94 6.28 -9.51
CA PRO A 313 7.66 7.57 -10.12
C PRO A 313 8.75 8.61 -9.87
N SER A 314 8.90 9.53 -10.83
CA SER A 314 9.95 10.56 -10.85
C SER A 314 9.83 11.68 -9.82
N HIS A 315 9.04 11.52 -8.75
CA HIS A 315 8.96 12.47 -7.64
C HIS A 315 9.49 11.88 -6.31
N ILE A 316 10.07 10.67 -6.35
CA ILE A 316 10.77 10.05 -5.21
C ILE A 316 12.28 10.26 -5.39
N VAL A 317 12.94 10.89 -4.41
CA VAL A 317 14.39 11.06 -4.37
C VAL A 317 15.01 10.00 -3.46
N LYS A 318 15.94 9.20 -4.00
CA LYS A 318 16.73 8.24 -3.22
C LYS A 318 17.80 8.95 -2.40
N MET A 319 17.84 8.62 -1.12
CA MET A 319 18.74 9.19 -0.10
C MET A 319 19.81 8.19 0.35
N GLY A 320 19.46 6.90 0.50
CA GLY A 320 20.40 5.84 0.86
C GLY A 320 19.86 4.42 0.62
N VAL A 321 20.73 3.41 0.77
CA VAL A 321 20.43 1.98 0.63
C VAL A 321 21.15 1.14 1.68
N GLY A 322 20.59 0.01 2.09
CA GLY A 322 21.18 -0.85 3.13
C GLY A 322 20.52 -2.22 3.25
N PRO A 323 21.08 -3.14 4.03
CA PRO A 323 20.60 -4.52 4.09
C PRO A 323 19.24 -4.65 4.78
N ASP A 324 18.80 -3.67 5.56
CA ASP A 324 17.48 -3.56 6.17
C ASP A 324 17.13 -2.10 6.51
N SER A 325 15.91 -1.85 7.00
CA SER A 325 15.40 -0.51 7.30
C SER A 325 16.17 0.27 8.37
N ASP A 326 16.85 -0.38 9.33
CA ASP A 326 17.61 0.30 10.40
C ASP A 326 18.95 0.87 9.88
N TYR A 327 19.52 0.29 8.81
CA TYR A 327 20.73 0.82 8.17
C TYR A 327 20.49 2.09 7.36
N VAL A 328 19.25 2.35 6.95
CA VAL A 328 18.88 3.50 6.10
C VAL A 328 18.02 4.55 6.83
N LYS A 329 17.75 4.33 8.12
CA LYS A 329 16.95 5.24 8.95
C LYS A 329 17.78 6.46 9.38
N GLU A 330 17.21 7.66 9.27
CA GLU A 330 17.80 8.82 9.95
C GLU A 330 17.72 8.63 11.48
N ARG A 331 18.87 8.72 12.15
CA ARG A 331 18.98 8.44 13.59
C ARG A 331 19.31 9.69 14.37
N TRP A 332 18.62 9.90 15.49
CA TRP A 332 19.03 10.89 16.49
C TRP A 332 18.99 10.31 17.90
N SER A 333 19.76 10.93 18.79
CA SER A 333 19.82 10.58 20.21
C SER A 333 20.21 11.80 21.05
N VAL A 334 19.89 11.76 22.35
CA VAL A 334 20.34 12.73 23.35
C VAL A 334 20.93 11.99 24.53
N GLU A 335 21.98 12.55 25.15
CA GLU A 335 22.63 11.94 26.31
C GLU A 335 21.82 12.16 27.59
N THR A 336 21.15 13.31 27.70
CA THR A 336 20.26 13.64 28.83
C THR A 336 19.08 14.49 28.37
N GLY A 337 17.95 14.39 29.09
CA GLY A 337 16.74 15.18 28.83
C GLY A 337 15.73 14.49 27.90
N LYS A 338 14.81 15.28 27.34
CA LYS A 338 13.83 14.84 26.34
C LYS A 338 13.86 15.77 25.13
N LEU A 339 13.46 15.25 23.98
CA LEU A 339 13.46 15.98 22.71
C LEU A 339 12.21 15.61 21.90
N VAL A 340 11.67 16.57 21.15
CA VAL A 340 10.64 16.35 20.15
C VAL A 340 11.22 16.76 18.80
N GLU A 341 11.16 15.84 17.84
CA GLU A 341 11.49 16.10 16.44
C GLU A 341 10.20 16.42 15.65
N LEU A 342 10.31 17.38 14.73
CA LEU A 342 9.33 17.67 13.69
C LEU A 342 10.08 17.74 12.35
N LYS A 343 9.62 16.97 11.36
CA LYS A 343 10.13 17.03 9.99
C LYS A 343 9.14 17.75 9.07
N GLU A 344 9.64 18.62 8.21
CA GLU A 344 8.88 19.31 7.17
C GLU A 344 9.52 19.06 5.80
N PHE A 345 8.70 18.65 4.84
CA PHE A 345 9.10 18.30 3.47
C PHE A 345 8.47 19.34 2.53
N ILE A 346 9.24 20.36 2.13
CA ILE A 346 8.78 21.44 1.25
C ILE A 346 9.47 21.29 -0.11
N TYR A 347 8.76 21.58 -1.19
CA TYR A 347 9.29 21.41 -2.54
C TYR A 347 8.74 22.44 -3.54
N ASP A 348 9.45 22.57 -4.66
CA ASP A 348 9.01 23.26 -5.88
C ASP A 348 9.30 22.35 -7.10
N ILE A 349 8.23 21.82 -7.72
CA ILE A 349 8.32 21.04 -8.97
C ILE A 349 8.21 22.03 -10.14
N LYS A 350 9.37 22.41 -10.69
CA LYS A 350 9.48 23.38 -11.79
C LYS A 350 8.95 22.84 -13.12
N SER A 351 9.00 21.51 -13.28
CA SER A 351 8.36 20.80 -14.39
C SER A 351 8.17 19.34 -14.00
N ASN A 352 7.00 18.78 -14.30
CA ASN A 352 6.74 17.35 -14.34
C ASN A 352 6.18 17.00 -15.72
N ILE A 353 6.76 16.00 -16.38
CA ILE A 353 6.26 15.40 -17.61
C ILE A 353 6.00 13.93 -17.30
N SER A 354 4.77 13.46 -17.45
CA SER A 354 4.42 12.05 -17.29
C SER A 354 3.65 11.60 -18.53
N LYS A 355 4.22 10.63 -19.25
CA LYS A 355 3.69 10.05 -20.49
C LYS A 355 3.55 8.55 -20.27
N LEU A 356 2.59 8.15 -19.43
CA LEU A 356 2.33 6.75 -19.11
C LEU A 356 1.10 6.26 -19.88
N SER A 357 1.25 5.10 -20.53
CA SER A 357 0.18 4.39 -21.25
C SER A 357 0.03 2.99 -20.68
N TYR A 358 -1.21 2.56 -20.49
CA TYR A 358 -1.54 1.19 -20.12
C TYR A 358 -1.34 0.24 -21.30
N ASN A 359 -0.78 -0.95 -21.04
CA ASN A 359 -0.35 -1.93 -22.05
C ASN A 359 -1.43 -2.97 -22.42
N ASN A 360 -2.68 -2.79 -21.98
CA ASN A 360 -3.77 -3.76 -22.16
C ASN A 360 -3.48 -5.16 -21.60
N GLN A 361 -2.50 -5.25 -20.69
CA GLN A 361 -2.26 -6.39 -19.82
C GLN A 361 -2.70 -5.98 -18.42
N LYS A 362 -3.77 -6.64 -17.96
CA LYS A 362 -4.31 -6.59 -16.61
C LYS A 362 -4.43 -8.02 -16.14
N ILE A 363 -4.36 -8.23 -14.84
CA ILE A 363 -4.41 -9.54 -14.26
C ILE A 363 -5.64 -9.62 -13.28
N ASP A 364 -5.83 -8.80 -12.21
CA ASP A 364 -6.99 -8.63 -11.24
C ASP A 364 -6.88 -9.19 -9.74
N THR A 365 -6.14 -8.52 -8.83
CA THR A 365 -5.75 -8.87 -7.43
C THR A 365 -6.81 -8.30 -6.49
N ASP A 366 -7.18 -9.06 -5.47
CA ASP A 366 -8.31 -8.70 -4.60
C ASP A 366 -8.15 -7.41 -3.78
N LYS A 367 -6.93 -6.83 -3.68
CA LYS A 367 -6.59 -5.81 -2.67
C LYS A 367 -5.99 -4.51 -3.21
N VAL A 368 -4.73 -4.52 -3.66
CA VAL A 368 -3.96 -3.30 -3.91
C VAL A 368 -3.92 -2.95 -5.40
N LEU A 369 -4.09 -1.67 -5.73
CA LEU A 369 -3.85 -1.14 -7.06
C LEU A 369 -2.34 -1.12 -7.33
N ALA A 370 -1.84 -2.13 -8.05
CA ALA A 370 -0.44 -2.24 -8.43
C ALA A 370 -0.17 -1.76 -9.86
N VAL A 371 1.02 -1.23 -10.09
CA VAL A 371 1.51 -0.66 -11.35
C VAL A 371 2.93 -1.18 -11.59
N SER A 372 3.23 -1.64 -12.81
CA SER A 372 4.54 -2.24 -13.13
C SER A 372 4.95 -2.02 -14.58
N CYS A 373 6.24 -2.16 -14.83
CA CYS A 373 6.78 -2.45 -16.15
C CYS A 373 6.30 -3.84 -16.64
N SER A 374 6.06 -4.02 -17.94
CA SER A 374 5.74 -5.34 -18.51
C SER A 374 6.87 -6.35 -18.24
N VAL A 375 6.49 -7.56 -17.84
CA VAL A 375 7.41 -8.71 -17.66
C VAL A 375 7.08 -9.76 -18.74
N PRO A 376 7.87 -9.87 -19.80
CA PRO A 376 7.66 -10.88 -20.83
C PRO A 376 7.72 -12.30 -20.24
N ASN A 377 6.84 -13.16 -20.72
CA ASN A 377 6.80 -14.59 -20.39
C ASN A 377 6.74 -14.88 -18.88
N PHE A 378 6.15 -14.01 -18.06
CA PHE A 378 6.02 -14.21 -16.61
C PHE A 378 5.37 -15.56 -16.26
N VAL A 379 6.08 -16.38 -15.49
CA VAL A 379 5.62 -17.67 -14.98
C VAL A 379 5.09 -17.51 -13.56
N GLN A 380 3.78 -17.42 -13.43
CA GLN A 380 3.13 -17.40 -12.12
C GLN A 380 3.20 -18.78 -11.45
N ASN A 381 3.60 -18.80 -10.17
CA ASN A 381 3.53 -19.98 -9.32
C ASN A 381 2.25 -19.92 -8.47
N ASN A 382 1.37 -20.92 -8.66
CA ASN A 382 0.10 -21.02 -7.93
C ASN A 382 0.22 -21.73 -6.58
N ASN A 383 1.42 -22.17 -6.18
CA ASN A 383 1.65 -22.75 -4.86
C ASN A 383 1.42 -21.71 -3.77
N GLN A 384 0.35 -21.88 -3.00
CA GLN A 384 0.19 -21.18 -1.73
C GLN A 384 0.93 -21.97 -0.64
N PRO A 385 1.96 -21.41 0.02
CA PRO A 385 2.61 -22.08 1.14
C PRO A 385 1.61 -22.37 2.26
N ASP A 386 1.75 -23.52 2.93
CA ASP A 386 0.85 -23.85 4.04
C ASP A 386 1.21 -22.98 5.26
N MET A 387 0.26 -22.12 5.63
CA MET A 387 0.42 -21.17 6.74
C MET A 387 -0.12 -21.70 8.07
N SER A 388 -0.56 -22.96 8.12
CA SER A 388 -1.00 -23.64 9.34
C SER A 388 0.13 -24.35 10.10
N ILE A 389 1.34 -24.39 9.52
CA ILE A 389 2.56 -24.95 10.10
C ILE A 389 2.84 -24.40 11.50
N GLU A 390 3.28 -25.27 12.41
CA GLU A 390 3.62 -24.88 13.78
C GLU A 390 4.73 -23.82 13.79
N GLY A 391 4.46 -22.69 14.46
CA GLY A 391 5.27 -21.47 14.38
C GLY A 391 4.58 -20.29 13.70
N LEU A 392 3.57 -20.55 12.85
CA LEU A 392 2.70 -19.52 12.24
C LEU A 392 1.32 -19.42 12.93
N LYS A 393 1.05 -20.25 13.94
CA LYS A 393 -0.18 -20.21 14.76
C LYS A 393 -0.32 -18.84 15.44
N HIS A 394 -1.23 -18.04 14.92
CA HIS A 394 -1.58 -16.75 15.50
C HIS A 394 -2.25 -16.98 16.87
N GLU A 395 -1.61 -16.54 17.96
CA GLU A 395 -2.39 -16.24 19.17
C GLU A 395 -3.36 -15.14 18.81
N LYS A 396 -4.65 -15.48 18.62
CA LYS A 396 -5.71 -14.48 18.65
C LYS A 396 -5.86 -13.97 20.08
N LYS A 397 -4.96 -13.07 20.48
CA LYS A 397 -5.30 -12.05 21.48
C LYS A 397 -6.32 -11.12 20.85
N GLU A 398 -7.58 -11.60 20.78
CA GLU A 398 -8.72 -10.71 20.79
C GLU A 398 -8.54 -9.83 22.02
N GLN A 399 -8.13 -8.58 21.81
CA GLN A 399 -8.35 -7.53 22.78
C GLN A 399 -9.87 -7.29 22.84
N ASN A 400 -10.56 -8.21 23.53
CA ASN A 400 -11.88 -8.00 24.10
C ASN A 400 -11.74 -6.91 25.17
N ASN A 401 -11.52 -5.68 24.72
CA ASN A 401 -11.72 -4.45 25.48
C ASN A 401 -13.23 -4.26 25.71
N LYS A 402 -13.84 -5.24 26.41
CA LYS A 402 -15.14 -5.14 27.06
C LYS A 402 -15.00 -4.21 28.27
N LYS A 403 -14.64 -2.94 28.02
CA LYS A 403 -15.07 -1.87 28.91
C LYS A 403 -16.59 -1.87 28.83
N ASN A 404 -17.24 -2.14 29.97
CA ASN A 404 -18.69 -2.08 30.11
C ASN A 404 -19.17 -0.63 29.92
N SER A 405 -19.33 -0.22 28.66
CA SER A 405 -20.08 0.98 28.29
C SER A 405 -21.58 0.63 28.21
N PRO A 406 -22.50 1.59 28.47
CA PRO A 406 -23.93 1.30 28.61
C PRO A 406 -24.55 0.66 27.37
N LYS A 407 -25.66 -0.08 27.56
CA LYS A 407 -26.43 -0.77 26.50
C LYS A 407 -27.05 0.22 25.48
N THR A 408 -26.24 0.75 24.58
CA THR A 408 -26.70 1.31 23.31
C THR A 408 -26.41 0.29 22.21
N ASN A 409 -27.46 -0.29 21.60
CA ASN A 409 -27.36 -1.28 20.52
C ASN A 409 -26.82 -0.70 19.18
N ILE A 410 -25.91 0.27 19.22
CA ILE A 410 -25.23 0.84 18.06
C ILE A 410 -23.83 0.23 18.00
N VAL A 411 -23.53 -0.46 16.91
CA VAL A 411 -22.23 -1.07 16.64
C VAL A 411 -21.58 -0.38 15.44
N LYS A 412 -20.25 -0.36 15.40
CA LYS A 412 -19.53 -0.10 14.15
C LYS A 412 -19.72 -1.30 13.24
N VAL A 413 -20.07 -1.07 11.98
CA VAL A 413 -20.37 -2.14 11.00
C VAL A 413 -19.41 -2.18 9.82
N SER A 414 -18.67 -1.09 9.60
CA SER A 414 -17.53 -1.02 8.69
C SER A 414 -16.72 0.23 9.06
N GLU A 415 -15.40 0.15 9.06
CA GLU A 415 -14.53 1.31 9.29
C GLU A 415 -13.17 1.19 8.59
N ASN A 416 -12.63 2.35 8.21
CA ASN A 416 -11.20 2.58 8.03
C ASN A 416 -10.75 3.58 9.13
N PRO A 417 -10.11 3.12 10.22
CA PRO A 417 -9.82 3.95 11.39
C PRO A 417 -8.43 4.62 11.38
N TYR A 418 -7.61 4.40 10.35
CA TYR A 418 -6.17 4.75 10.37
C TYR A 418 -5.89 6.24 10.13
N ILE A 419 -6.01 7.06 11.17
CA ILE A 419 -5.76 8.53 11.09
C ILE A 419 -4.29 8.96 11.27
N LYS A 420 -3.35 8.02 11.40
CA LYS A 420 -1.89 8.28 11.40
C LYS A 420 -1.36 8.24 9.96
N ASN A 421 -0.30 8.98 9.68
CA ASN A 421 0.36 9.05 8.36
C ASN A 421 -0.65 9.34 7.23
N ARG A 422 -1.55 10.29 7.52
CA ARG A 422 -2.69 10.63 6.67
C ARG A 422 -2.31 11.55 5.52
N ILE A 423 -3.15 11.53 4.50
CA ILE A 423 -3.17 12.44 3.35
C ILE A 423 -4.46 13.25 3.44
N ASP A 424 -4.35 14.56 3.33
CA ASP A 424 -5.46 15.49 3.53
C ASP A 424 -6.07 15.91 2.16
N LEU A 425 -6.90 15.04 1.56
CA LEU A 425 -7.45 15.27 0.21
C LEU A 425 -8.59 16.31 0.16
N VAL A 426 -8.39 17.36 -0.63
CA VAL A 426 -9.29 18.52 -0.75
C VAL A 426 -10.60 18.20 -1.49
N ALA A 427 -11.66 17.90 -0.73
CA ALA A 427 -13.03 17.76 -1.23
C ALA A 427 -13.69 19.14 -1.42
N THR A 428 -14.33 19.34 -2.58
CA THR A 428 -14.99 20.60 -2.94
C THR A 428 -16.35 20.34 -3.59
N GLY A 429 -17.14 21.40 -3.82
CA GLY A 429 -18.37 21.30 -4.61
C GLY A 429 -18.16 20.80 -6.05
N LYS A 430 -16.92 20.85 -6.57
CA LYS A 430 -16.56 20.40 -7.93
C LYS A 430 -15.88 19.01 -7.96
N LYS A 431 -14.96 18.71 -7.04
CA LYS A 431 -14.28 17.40 -6.91
C LYS A 431 -14.86 16.66 -5.71
N ILE A 432 -15.72 15.67 -5.98
CA ILE A 432 -16.39 14.85 -4.97
C ILE A 432 -15.70 13.49 -4.91
N TYR A 433 -15.19 13.12 -3.75
CA TYR A 433 -14.63 11.79 -3.49
C TYR A 433 -15.69 10.82 -2.96
N ALA A 434 -15.47 9.54 -3.22
CA ALA A 434 -16.26 8.44 -2.68
C ALA A 434 -15.38 7.23 -2.33
N GLN A 435 -15.75 6.57 -1.23
CA GLN A 435 -15.13 5.35 -0.70
C GLN A 435 -16.18 4.24 -0.67
N ALA A 436 -15.84 3.03 -1.12
CA ALA A 436 -16.70 1.89 -0.95
C ALA A 436 -16.57 1.28 0.45
N PHE A 437 -17.64 0.66 0.93
CA PHE A 437 -17.66 -0.10 2.17
C PHE A 437 -18.54 -1.33 2.00
N LYS A 438 -18.19 -2.42 2.69
CA LYS A 438 -18.96 -3.67 2.68
C LYS A 438 -19.78 -3.78 3.96
N ILE A 439 -20.97 -4.34 3.83
CA ILE A 439 -21.88 -4.67 4.94
C ILE A 439 -22.13 -6.18 4.88
N GLU A 440 -21.87 -6.90 5.97
CA GLU A 440 -21.99 -8.37 6.02
C GLU A 440 -23.40 -8.85 6.40
N LYS A 441 -24.15 -8.03 7.13
CA LYS A 441 -25.46 -8.37 7.71
C LYS A 441 -26.46 -7.24 7.48
N PRO A 442 -27.78 -7.50 7.49
CA PRO A 442 -28.77 -6.43 7.44
C PRO A 442 -28.61 -5.44 8.61
N VAL A 443 -28.34 -4.17 8.31
CA VAL A 443 -28.07 -3.12 9.32
C VAL A 443 -28.86 -1.87 8.97
N ARG A 444 -29.46 -1.25 9.99
CA ARG A 444 -29.99 0.11 9.88
C ARG A 444 -28.90 1.10 10.30
N ILE A 445 -28.35 1.84 9.33
CA ILE A 445 -27.33 2.86 9.58
C ILE A 445 -27.94 4.01 10.38
N THR A 446 -27.25 4.45 11.44
CA THR A 446 -27.68 5.54 12.32
C THR A 446 -26.79 6.76 12.24
N GLU A 447 -25.50 6.57 11.94
CA GLU A 447 -24.49 7.63 11.91
C GLU A 447 -23.34 7.20 10.98
N ILE A 448 -22.76 8.16 10.27
CA ILE A 448 -21.47 8.01 9.59
C ILE A 448 -20.52 9.01 10.25
N ARG A 449 -19.25 8.63 10.45
CA ARG A 449 -18.20 9.56 10.87
C ARG A 449 -17.10 9.59 9.84
N ILE A 450 -16.62 10.80 9.54
CA ILE A 450 -15.52 11.06 8.63
C ILE A 450 -14.54 11.98 9.36
N PRO A 451 -13.24 11.65 9.42
CA PRO A 451 -12.22 12.56 9.92
C PRO A 451 -11.89 13.59 8.82
N ALA A 452 -12.11 14.86 9.12
CA ALA A 452 -11.91 15.94 8.15
C ALA A 452 -11.60 17.30 8.80
N ILE A 453 -10.77 18.09 8.12
CA ILE A 453 -10.44 19.47 8.49
C ILE A 453 -11.19 20.46 7.59
N LYS A 454 -11.76 21.51 8.19
CA LYS A 454 -12.39 22.64 7.48
C LYS A 454 -11.37 23.73 7.15
N PHE A 455 -11.44 24.27 5.94
CA PHE A 455 -10.65 25.43 5.49
C PHE A 455 -11.49 26.65 5.05
N SER A 456 -12.82 26.53 4.97
CA SER A 456 -13.71 27.62 4.52
C SER A 456 -15.10 27.56 5.18
N ASP A 457 -15.66 28.73 5.49
CA ASP A 457 -16.83 28.92 6.37
C ASP A 457 -18.12 29.29 5.62
N SER A 458 -18.22 29.00 4.32
CA SER A 458 -19.41 29.31 3.51
C SER A 458 -20.10 28.06 2.95
N GLY A 459 -21.12 27.57 3.66
CA GLY A 459 -22.05 26.56 3.14
C GLY A 459 -22.22 25.32 4.02
N LYS A 460 -22.67 24.21 3.43
CA LYS A 460 -23.09 22.99 4.15
C LYS A 460 -22.38 21.74 3.62
N ILE A 461 -22.17 20.76 4.50
CA ILE A 461 -21.64 19.43 4.16
C ILE A 461 -22.60 18.32 4.58
N TYR A 462 -22.60 17.21 3.86
CA TYR A 462 -23.36 15.99 4.17
C TYR A 462 -22.74 14.78 3.47
N VAL A 463 -23.06 13.57 3.95
CA VAL A 463 -22.62 12.32 3.31
C VAL A 463 -23.80 11.67 2.60
N GLU A 464 -23.60 11.25 1.35
CA GLU A 464 -24.53 10.38 0.63
C GLU A 464 -24.12 8.92 0.77
N VAL A 465 -25.10 8.04 0.99
CA VAL A 465 -24.93 6.59 0.84
C VAL A 465 -25.55 6.19 -0.50
N ARG A 466 -24.76 5.51 -1.33
CA ARG A 466 -25.11 5.13 -2.70
C ARG A 466 -24.99 3.62 -2.86
N GLU A 467 -25.80 3.05 -3.74
CA GLU A 467 -25.67 1.64 -4.14
C GLU A 467 -24.34 1.42 -4.89
N ASP A 468 -23.80 0.21 -4.85
CA ASP A 468 -22.83 -0.20 -5.84
C ASP A 468 -23.52 -0.49 -7.18
N LYS A 469 -22.92 -0.01 -8.27
CA LYS A 469 -23.30 -0.35 -9.64
C LYS A 469 -22.05 -0.73 -10.41
N ASN A 470 -21.71 -2.02 -10.41
CA ASN A 470 -20.52 -2.57 -11.07
C ASN A 470 -19.24 -1.85 -10.60
N ASN A 471 -18.97 -1.90 -9.29
CA ASN A 471 -17.84 -1.22 -8.63
C ASN A 471 -17.78 0.29 -8.85
N ASN A 472 -18.91 0.94 -9.15
CA ASN A 472 -19.02 2.39 -9.26
C ASN A 472 -20.15 2.90 -8.34
N PRO A 473 -20.04 4.12 -7.78
CA PRO A 473 -21.14 4.77 -7.06
C PRO A 473 -22.39 4.95 -7.92
N GLY A 474 -23.40 4.10 -7.68
CA GLY A 474 -24.69 4.09 -8.38
C GLY A 474 -25.65 5.18 -7.91
N LYS A 475 -26.96 4.90 -7.89
CA LYS A 475 -27.99 5.80 -7.36
C LYS A 475 -27.80 6.04 -5.86
N ARG A 476 -28.13 7.26 -5.40
CA ARG A 476 -28.20 7.58 -3.98
C ARG A 476 -29.38 6.84 -3.32
N ILE A 477 -29.09 6.10 -2.26
CA ILE A 477 -30.08 5.44 -1.40
C ILE A 477 -30.60 6.45 -0.37
N PHE A 478 -29.69 7.09 0.39
CA PHE A 478 -30.03 8.13 1.37
C PHE A 478 -28.87 9.12 1.59
N ARG A 479 -29.07 10.10 2.48
CA ARG A 479 -28.02 11.00 2.97
C ARG A 479 -28.16 11.28 4.46
N SER A 480 -27.09 11.78 5.07
CA SER A 480 -27.10 12.32 6.43
C SER A 480 -27.85 13.65 6.55
N TYR A 481 -27.97 14.17 7.77
CA TYR A 481 -28.25 15.59 7.96
C TYR A 481 -27.13 16.48 7.39
N ASN A 482 -27.51 17.71 7.03
CA ASN A 482 -26.57 18.76 6.67
C ASN A 482 -25.91 19.35 7.93
N ILE A 483 -24.60 19.50 7.92
CA ILE A 483 -23.83 20.26 8.91
C ILE A 483 -23.48 21.62 8.28
N SER A 484 -23.71 22.73 8.99
CA SER A 484 -23.19 24.04 8.55
C SER A 484 -21.69 24.09 8.80
N SER A 485 -20.90 24.55 7.83
CA SER A 485 -19.45 24.71 7.96
C SER A 485 -19.06 25.57 9.16
N GLU A 486 -19.81 26.64 9.44
CA GLU A 486 -19.70 27.50 10.63
C GLU A 486 -19.70 26.74 11.96
N ARG A 487 -20.37 25.58 12.04
CA ARG A 487 -20.49 24.76 13.26
C ARG A 487 -19.37 23.75 13.44
N VAL A 488 -18.55 23.54 12.41
CA VAL A 488 -17.32 22.74 12.50
C VAL A 488 -16.22 23.67 12.99
N ARG A 489 -15.47 23.30 14.05
CA ARG A 489 -14.35 24.14 14.49
C ARG A 489 -13.24 24.11 13.44
N TYR A 490 -12.54 25.22 13.28
CA TYR A 490 -11.34 25.28 12.46
C TYR A 490 -10.26 24.36 13.05
N MET A 491 -9.49 23.66 12.20
CA MET A 491 -8.35 22.81 12.60
C MET A 491 -8.58 21.91 13.82
N MET A 492 -9.56 20.98 13.75
CA MET A 492 -9.77 19.94 14.77
C MET A 492 -8.68 18.85 14.74
N VAL A 493 -7.42 19.21 15.04
CA VAL A 493 -6.27 18.29 14.91
C VAL A 493 -6.35 17.13 15.91
N ASP A 494 -6.72 17.39 17.17
CA ASP A 494 -6.73 16.38 18.24
C ASP A 494 -7.87 15.34 18.11
N ASN A 495 -8.99 15.74 17.49
CA ASN A 495 -10.11 14.85 17.19
C ASN A 495 -10.80 15.28 15.88
N PRO A 496 -10.33 14.77 14.73
CA PRO A 496 -10.81 15.20 13.42
C PRO A 496 -12.20 14.64 13.06
N TRP A 497 -12.75 13.70 13.86
CA TRP A 497 -13.94 12.92 13.51
C TRP A 497 -15.23 13.77 13.56
N LEU A 498 -15.76 14.10 12.38
CA LEU A 498 -17.05 14.76 12.21
C LEU A 498 -18.18 13.72 12.15
N SER A 499 -19.18 13.89 13.01
CA SER A 499 -20.39 13.05 13.07
C SER A 499 -21.46 13.53 12.09
N PHE A 500 -21.93 12.61 11.24
CA PHE A 500 -23.03 12.80 10.28
C PHE A 500 -24.21 11.87 10.62
N PRO A 501 -25.15 12.29 11.50
CA PRO A 501 -26.27 11.45 11.89
C PRO A 501 -27.27 11.26 10.74
N ILE A 502 -27.95 10.10 10.72
CA ILE A 502 -29.00 9.78 9.75
C ILE A 502 -30.38 10.01 10.37
N SER A 503 -31.31 10.59 9.61
CA SER A 503 -32.66 10.86 10.10
C SER A 503 -33.46 9.57 10.34
N LYS A 504 -34.11 9.47 11.51
CA LYS A 504 -35.01 8.35 11.86
C LYS A 504 -36.20 8.22 10.89
N LYS A 505 -36.55 9.28 10.16
CA LYS A 505 -37.63 9.30 9.14
C LYS A 505 -37.21 8.67 7.79
N VAL A 506 -35.91 8.46 7.58
CA VAL A 506 -35.37 7.88 6.34
C VAL A 506 -35.19 6.37 6.52
N ASN A 507 -35.48 5.59 5.47
CA ASN A 507 -35.12 4.17 5.43
C ASN A 507 -33.62 4.03 5.18
N SER A 508 -32.86 3.91 6.26
CA SER A 508 -31.41 3.70 6.26
C SER A 508 -31.00 2.23 6.43
N THR A 509 -31.90 1.30 6.09
CA THR A 509 -31.65 -0.14 6.20
C THR A 509 -30.95 -0.65 4.95
N LEU A 510 -29.74 -1.17 5.11
CA LEU A 510 -28.97 -1.81 4.06
C LEU A 510 -29.03 -3.34 4.23
N LYS A 511 -29.03 -4.06 3.11
CA LYS A 511 -28.82 -5.52 3.05
C LYS A 511 -27.30 -5.79 3.04
N PRO A 512 -26.85 -7.05 3.17
CA PRO A 512 -25.46 -7.38 2.86
C PRO A 512 -25.08 -6.96 1.43
N GLY A 513 -23.88 -6.40 1.24
CA GLY A 513 -23.39 -5.92 -0.06
C GLY A 513 -22.33 -4.81 0.02
N LYS A 514 -21.81 -4.40 -1.15
CA LYS A 514 -20.93 -3.22 -1.35
C LYS A 514 -21.81 -1.96 -1.52
N TYR A 515 -21.39 -0.86 -0.91
CA TYR A 515 -22.04 0.45 -0.94
C TYR A 515 -20.99 1.55 -0.97
N TRP A 516 -21.40 2.79 -1.25
CA TRP A 516 -20.47 3.92 -1.37
C TRP A 516 -20.84 5.08 -0.46
N LEU A 517 -19.86 5.59 0.29
CA LEU A 517 -19.91 6.88 0.98
C LEU A 517 -19.41 7.96 0.01
N ALA A 518 -20.18 9.02 -0.22
CA ALA A 518 -19.72 10.19 -0.99
C ALA A 518 -19.87 11.47 -0.16
N LEU A 519 -18.77 12.16 0.12
CA LEU A 519 -18.76 13.41 0.87
C LEU A 519 -19.18 14.56 -0.05
N ARG A 520 -20.30 15.21 0.27
CA ARG A 520 -20.86 16.32 -0.52
C ARG A 520 -20.73 17.63 0.23
N SER A 521 -20.45 18.69 -0.51
CA SER A 521 -20.56 20.07 -0.03
C SER A 521 -21.44 20.93 -0.94
N THR A 522 -21.91 22.05 -0.41
CA THR A 522 -22.59 23.15 -1.11
C THR A 522 -22.03 24.48 -0.63
N GLY A 523 -22.09 25.52 -1.49
CA GLY A 523 -21.36 26.77 -1.27
C GLY A 523 -19.86 26.61 -1.57
N ASN A 524 -19.03 27.55 -1.10
CA ASN A 524 -17.56 27.50 -1.28
C ASN A 524 -16.86 26.75 -0.12
N CYS A 525 -17.53 25.74 0.42
CA CYS A 525 -17.00 24.81 1.41
C CYS A 525 -15.78 24.04 0.87
N ILE A 526 -14.66 24.15 1.58
CA ILE A 526 -13.41 23.42 1.33
C ILE A 526 -13.11 22.58 2.58
N PHE A 527 -13.01 21.26 2.39
CA PHE A 527 -12.77 20.29 3.45
C PHE A 527 -11.75 19.26 2.98
N ASN A 528 -10.80 18.92 3.84
CA ASN A 528 -9.88 17.82 3.55
C ASN A 528 -10.39 16.57 4.25
N TRP A 529 -10.72 15.53 3.50
CA TRP A 529 -11.08 14.21 4.03
C TRP A 529 -9.79 13.40 4.13
N PHE A 530 -9.50 12.86 5.32
CA PHE A 530 -8.29 12.07 5.53
C PHE A 530 -8.36 10.74 4.78
N SER A 531 -7.28 10.40 4.11
CA SER A 531 -7.01 9.07 3.55
C SER A 531 -5.65 8.54 4.00
N VAL A 532 -5.44 7.24 3.85
CA VAL A 532 -4.12 6.59 3.90
C VAL A 532 -3.71 6.18 2.49
N GLU A 533 -2.43 5.87 2.32
CA GLU A 533 -1.86 5.52 1.02
C GLU A 533 -1.84 4.01 0.75
N GLY A 534 -2.05 3.65 -0.51
CA GLY A 534 -2.36 2.29 -0.92
C GLY A 534 -3.81 1.95 -0.62
N ASN A 535 -4.31 0.92 -1.30
CA ASN A 535 -5.66 0.39 -1.08
C ASN A 535 -5.54 -0.73 -0.02
N GLN A 536 -5.30 -0.30 1.22
CA GLN A 536 -5.03 -1.14 2.39
C GLN A 536 -6.29 -1.89 2.87
N ILE A 537 -7.49 -1.33 2.66
CA ILE A 537 -8.76 -1.85 3.17
C ILE A 537 -9.80 -1.94 2.06
N GLY A 538 -9.83 -3.09 1.39
CA GLY A 538 -10.92 -3.44 0.50
C GLY A 538 -10.39 -4.01 -0.80
N ASN A 539 -10.71 -3.33 -1.91
CA ASN A 539 -10.40 -3.74 -3.29
C ASN A 539 -9.70 -2.60 -4.02
N TRP A 540 -8.88 -2.89 -5.03
CA TRP A 540 -8.12 -1.88 -5.77
C TRP A 540 -8.96 -0.75 -6.41
N ASP A 541 -10.29 -0.91 -6.53
CA ASP A 541 -11.21 -0.01 -7.23
C ASP A 541 -12.23 0.72 -6.35
N ASP A 542 -12.09 0.66 -5.02
CA ASP A 542 -13.06 1.17 -4.05
C ASP A 542 -12.90 2.64 -3.65
N THR A 543 -11.85 3.32 -4.12
CA THR A 543 -11.71 4.77 -3.97
C THR A 543 -11.81 5.48 -5.31
N ARG A 544 -12.80 6.38 -5.43
CA ARG A 544 -13.12 7.06 -6.69
C ARG A 544 -13.42 8.54 -6.50
N TYR A 545 -13.21 9.36 -7.54
CA TYR A 545 -13.76 10.73 -7.57
C TYR A 545 -14.63 11.04 -8.80
N LEU A 546 -15.55 11.98 -8.61
CA LEU A 546 -16.37 12.62 -9.62
C LEU A 546 -15.95 14.09 -9.76
N ASN A 547 -15.47 14.49 -10.93
CA ASN A 547 -15.17 15.89 -11.24
C ASN A 547 -16.32 16.53 -12.03
N LEU A 548 -17.09 17.40 -11.37
CA LEU A 548 -18.19 18.15 -11.96
C LEU A 548 -17.75 19.33 -12.85
N ALA A 549 -16.46 19.62 -12.96
CA ALA A 549 -15.94 20.57 -13.95
C ALA A 549 -15.90 19.97 -15.37
N TYR A 550 -16.02 18.64 -15.52
CA TYR A 550 -16.08 17.99 -16.83
C TYR A 550 -17.49 18.03 -17.42
N LYS A 551 -17.59 18.15 -18.76
CA LYS A 551 -18.87 18.23 -19.49
C LYS A 551 -19.81 17.04 -19.20
N ASN A 552 -19.24 15.85 -19.04
CA ASN A 552 -19.95 14.61 -18.71
C ASN A 552 -19.27 13.93 -17.51
N PRO A 553 -19.59 14.33 -16.25
CA PRO A 553 -18.95 13.77 -15.06
C PRO A 553 -19.22 12.27 -14.90
N LYS A 554 -18.16 11.49 -14.68
CA LYS A 554 -18.21 10.04 -14.41
C LYS A 554 -17.36 9.68 -13.20
N TRP A 555 -17.69 8.58 -12.53
CA TRP A 555 -16.94 7.99 -11.41
C TRP A 555 -15.73 7.15 -11.84
N ASN A 556 -15.25 7.35 -13.06
CA ASN A 556 -14.19 6.54 -13.66
C ASN A 556 -12.78 7.08 -13.34
N ASN A 557 -12.62 7.79 -12.22
CA ASN A 557 -11.31 8.22 -11.71
C ASN A 557 -11.06 7.39 -10.45
N ILE A 558 -10.12 6.44 -10.50
CA ILE A 558 -9.75 5.52 -9.41
C ILE A 558 -8.47 6.02 -8.78
N LEU A 559 -8.34 5.93 -7.45
CA LEU A 559 -7.17 6.38 -6.70
C LEU A 559 -6.46 5.20 -6.00
N ASN A 560 -5.15 5.32 -5.80
CA ASN A 560 -4.31 4.42 -4.99
C ASN A 560 -4.37 4.75 -3.48
N LEU A 561 -5.49 5.29 -2.99
CA LEU A 561 -5.64 5.84 -1.65
C LEU A 561 -6.92 5.31 -0.98
N ASP A 562 -6.94 5.24 0.34
CA ASP A 562 -8.09 4.76 1.12
C ASP A 562 -8.57 5.80 2.13
N PHE A 563 -9.78 6.34 1.95
CA PHE A 563 -10.38 7.29 2.87
C PHE A 563 -10.74 6.66 4.21
N ASN A 564 -10.45 7.39 5.31
CA ASN A 564 -10.84 6.99 6.65
C ASN A 564 -12.34 7.26 6.89
N PHE A 565 -13.04 6.33 7.53
CA PHE A 565 -14.46 6.48 7.86
C PHE A 565 -14.89 5.52 8.98
N GLN A 566 -16.05 5.78 9.59
CA GLN A 566 -16.78 4.82 10.43
C GLN A 566 -18.26 4.83 10.04
N VAL A 567 -18.81 3.66 9.74
CA VAL A 567 -20.25 3.45 9.58
C VAL A 567 -20.80 2.82 10.87
N LEU A 568 -21.74 3.48 11.52
CA LEU A 568 -22.38 3.02 12.75
C LEU A 568 -23.87 2.74 12.52
N GLY A 569 -24.36 1.63 13.04
CA GLY A 569 -25.74 1.21 12.86
C GLY A 569 -26.21 0.18 13.88
N LYS A 570 -27.42 -0.32 13.67
CA LYS A 570 -28.00 -1.42 14.47
C LYS A 570 -28.28 -2.60 13.55
N GLU A 571 -27.80 -3.80 13.92
CA GLU A 571 -28.21 -5.03 13.22
C GLU A 571 -29.75 -5.17 13.25
N VAL A 572 -30.33 -5.48 12.10
CA VAL A 572 -31.76 -5.75 11.97
C VAL A 572 -31.94 -7.26 12.02
N LYS A 573 -32.57 -7.76 13.10
CA LYS A 573 -32.97 -9.16 13.17
C LYS A 573 -33.87 -9.48 11.97
N GLN A 574 -33.43 -10.38 11.10
CA GLN A 574 -34.33 -11.00 10.14
C GLN A 574 -35.42 -11.70 10.94
N LYS A 575 -36.69 -11.37 10.67
CA LYS A 575 -37.79 -12.24 11.08
C LYS A 575 -37.61 -13.54 10.29
N LYS A 576 -37.53 -14.65 11.01
CA LYS A 576 -37.63 -16.00 10.41
C LYS A 576 -39.00 -16.18 9.80
#